data_AF-A0A934J7Z0-F1
#
_entry.id   AF-A0A934J7Z0-F1
#
_cell.length_a   1.000
_cell.length_b   1.000
_cell.length_c   1.000
_cell.angle_alpha   90.00
_cell.angle_beta   90.00
_cell.angle_gamma   90.00
#
_symmetry.space_group_name_H-M   'P 1'
#
loop_
_entity.id
_entity.type
_entity.pdbx_description
1 polymer ?
#
loop_
_entity_poly.entity_id
_entity_poly.type
_entity_poly.pdbx_seq_one_letter_code
_entity_poly.pdbx_strand_id
1 'polypeptide(L)'
;MNRDVAFGRILAIANVISERVFEKGKPSVSQKYFDRYKKNPYATFTKIHTELMGYAHKFGENELRLMDMFGEILSGIQPGDMEAKDLKPAFLQGFYSQQDALKNIMGTDEAAELWGYTPDHIKRLCREGKIKCVMIGKTWVVDRNQPSPRGAGNQVSYDNN
;
A
#
# COMPACT_ATOMS: atom_id res chain seq x y z
N MET A 1 1.13 -16.12 11.58
CA MET A 1 0.99 -15.73 10.16
C MET A 1 1.89 -16.62 9.33
N ASN A 2 1.47 -17.08 8.15
CA ASN A 2 2.36 -17.84 7.26
C ASN A 2 3.49 -16.92 6.74
N ARG A 3 4.75 -17.35 6.86
CA ARG A 3 5.94 -16.60 6.44
C ARG A 3 5.86 -16.16 4.97
N ASP A 4 5.62 -17.11 4.06
CA ASP A 4 5.63 -16.84 2.63
C ASP A 4 4.57 -15.78 2.27
N VAL A 5 3.37 -15.90 2.85
CA VAL A 5 2.32 -14.90 2.71
C VAL A 5 2.77 -13.53 3.24
N ALA A 6 3.43 -13.48 4.41
CA ALA A 6 3.93 -12.23 4.98
C ALA A 6 4.94 -11.54 4.06
N PHE A 7 5.93 -12.28 3.55
CA PHE A 7 6.91 -11.76 2.59
C PHE A 7 6.24 -11.30 1.29
N GLY A 8 5.22 -12.00 0.81
CA GLY A 8 4.40 -11.56 -0.32
C GLY A 8 3.75 -10.19 -0.07
N ARG A 9 3.12 -10.02 1.10
CA ARG A 9 2.45 -8.76 1.49
C ARG A 9 3.44 -7.60 1.64
N ILE A 10 4.60 -7.85 2.24
CA ILE A 10 5.69 -6.87 2.38
C ILE A 10 6.16 -6.39 1.00
N LEU A 11 6.38 -7.32 0.05
CA LEU A 11 6.79 -6.98 -1.30
C LEU A 11 5.74 -6.13 -2.03
N ALA A 12 4.45 -6.43 -1.84
CA ALA A 12 3.37 -5.65 -2.44
C ALA A 12 3.33 -4.21 -1.91
N ILE A 13 3.48 -4.02 -0.59
CA ILE A 13 3.54 -2.68 0.01
C ILE A 13 4.75 -1.91 -0.52
N ALA A 14 5.93 -2.53 -0.52
CA ALA A 14 7.15 -1.94 -1.06
C ALA A 14 7.00 -1.55 -2.54
N ASN A 15 6.31 -2.38 -3.32
CA ASN A 15 6.02 -2.10 -4.72
C ASN A 15 5.14 -0.85 -4.88
N VAL A 16 4.07 -0.74 -4.10
CA VAL A 16 3.18 0.44 -4.15
C VAL A 16 3.91 1.71 -3.75
N ILE A 17 4.72 1.68 -2.69
CA ILE A 17 5.57 2.84 -2.33
C ILE A 17 6.47 3.20 -3.50
N SER A 18 7.14 2.22 -4.11
CA SER A 18 8.05 2.47 -5.22
C SER A 18 7.35 3.09 -6.43
N GLU A 19 6.14 2.64 -6.78
CA GLU A 19 5.36 3.18 -7.90
C GLU A 19 4.95 4.64 -7.67
N ARG A 20 4.85 5.07 -6.40
CA ARG A 20 4.47 6.44 -6.02
C ARG A 20 5.66 7.39 -5.92
N VAL A 21 6.81 6.92 -5.46
CA VAL A 21 7.94 7.80 -5.10
C VAL A 21 9.12 7.74 -6.08
N PHE A 22 9.23 6.66 -6.86
CA PHE A 22 10.30 6.56 -7.84
C PHE A 22 10.07 7.54 -9.00
N GLU A 23 11.16 7.94 -9.63
CA GLU A 23 11.11 8.80 -10.81
C GLU A 23 10.43 8.11 -12.00
N LYS A 24 9.80 8.91 -12.86
CA LYS A 24 9.14 8.40 -14.07
C LYS A 24 10.12 7.58 -14.92
N GLY A 25 9.71 6.38 -15.29
CA GLY A 25 10.53 5.45 -16.10
C GLY A 25 11.47 4.56 -15.28
N LYS A 26 11.62 4.81 -13.98
CA LYS A 26 12.36 3.90 -13.09
C LYS A 26 11.49 2.65 -12.80
N PRO A 27 12.04 1.43 -12.95
CA PRO A 27 11.30 0.20 -12.64
C PRO A 27 10.88 0.15 -11.17
N SER A 28 9.66 -0.36 -10.92
CA SER A 28 9.16 -0.59 -9.57
C SER A 28 9.96 -1.69 -8.86
N VAL A 29 9.78 -1.78 -7.54
CA VAL A 29 10.45 -2.80 -6.71
C VAL A 29 10.13 -4.22 -7.20
N SER A 30 8.87 -4.52 -7.55
CA SER A 30 8.52 -5.85 -8.06
C SER A 30 9.22 -6.12 -9.38
N GLN A 31 9.18 -5.20 -10.34
CA GLN A 31 9.86 -5.35 -11.63
C GLN A 31 11.36 -5.62 -11.48
N LYS A 32 12.01 -4.97 -10.51
CA LYS A 32 13.45 -5.06 -10.30
C LYS A 32 13.89 -6.29 -9.50
N TYR A 33 13.08 -6.73 -8.54
CA TYR A 33 13.53 -7.67 -7.51
C TYR A 33 12.76 -8.98 -7.39
N PHE A 34 11.63 -9.16 -8.08
CA PHE A 34 10.72 -10.30 -7.85
C PHE A 34 11.43 -11.67 -7.78
N ASP A 35 12.18 -12.01 -8.82
CA ASP A 35 12.85 -13.31 -8.92
C ASP A 35 13.93 -13.50 -7.85
N ARG A 36 14.67 -12.43 -7.52
CA ARG A 36 15.70 -12.47 -6.50
C ARG A 36 15.08 -12.55 -5.11
N TYR A 37 13.97 -11.86 -4.89
CA TYR A 37 13.23 -11.87 -3.64
C TYR A 37 12.68 -13.25 -3.33
N LYS A 38 12.18 -13.97 -4.35
CA LYS A 38 11.78 -15.37 -4.22
C LYS A 38 12.92 -16.28 -3.75
N LYS A 39 14.14 -16.08 -4.25
CA LYS A 39 15.31 -16.95 -3.97
C LYS A 39 16.15 -16.52 -2.76
N ASN A 40 16.03 -15.27 -2.33
CA ASN A 40 16.83 -14.67 -1.26
C ASN A 40 16.03 -13.54 -0.61
N PRO A 41 14.93 -13.84 0.10
CA PRO A 41 13.98 -12.84 0.55
C PRO A 41 14.61 -11.85 1.52
N TYR A 42 15.36 -12.31 2.52
CA TYR A 42 15.99 -11.42 3.52
C TYR A 42 17.03 -10.48 2.90
N ALA A 43 18.00 -11.01 2.15
CA ALA A 43 19.03 -10.19 1.52
C ALA A 43 18.46 -9.22 0.46
N THR A 44 17.41 -9.64 -0.26
CA THR A 44 16.76 -8.77 -1.25
C THR A 44 15.88 -7.72 -0.56
N PHE A 45 15.20 -8.10 0.52
CA PHE A 45 14.44 -7.21 1.38
C PHE A 45 15.29 -6.06 1.91
N THR A 46 16.48 -6.33 2.45
CA THR A 46 17.37 -5.26 2.93
C THR A 46 17.72 -4.26 1.82
N LYS A 47 17.96 -4.76 0.59
CA LYS A 47 18.24 -3.90 -0.57
C LYS A 47 17.04 -3.06 -0.97
N ILE A 48 15.84 -3.65 -0.97
CA ILE A 48 14.59 -2.94 -1.25
C ILE A 48 14.37 -1.84 -0.22
N HIS A 49 14.49 -2.16 1.07
CA HIS A 49 14.31 -1.20 2.16
C HIS A 49 15.30 -0.03 2.04
N THR A 50 16.59 -0.30 1.83
CA THR A 50 17.61 0.74 1.62
C THR A 50 17.28 1.63 0.42
N GLU A 51 16.82 1.05 -0.70
CA GLU A 51 16.44 1.84 -1.87
C GLU A 51 15.22 2.71 -1.60
N LEU A 52 14.17 2.18 -0.96
CA LEU A 52 12.99 2.94 -0.57
C LEU A 52 13.34 4.12 0.34
N MET A 53 14.18 3.89 1.36
CA MET A 53 14.60 4.95 2.28
C MET A 53 15.44 6.04 1.60
N GLY A 54 16.10 5.74 0.48
CA GLY A 54 16.71 6.77 -0.37
C GLY A 54 15.70 7.77 -0.94
N TYR A 55 14.44 7.37 -1.06
CA TYR A 55 13.32 8.22 -1.46
C TYR A 55 12.47 8.73 -0.29
N ALA A 56 12.91 8.56 0.96
CA ALA A 56 12.14 8.97 2.14
C ALA A 56 11.78 10.47 2.16
N HIS A 57 12.59 11.32 1.52
CA HIS A 57 12.31 12.75 1.34
C HIS A 57 11.05 13.04 0.50
N LYS A 58 10.55 12.06 -0.26
CA LYS A 58 9.30 12.14 -1.04
C LYS A 58 8.12 11.47 -0.32
N PHE A 59 8.32 10.90 0.87
CA PHE A 59 7.25 10.21 1.57
C PHE A 59 6.29 11.24 2.14
N GLY A 60 5.02 11.19 1.70
CA GLY A 60 3.92 11.85 2.38
C GLY A 60 3.36 10.98 3.50
N GLU A 61 2.28 11.44 4.13
CA GLU A 61 1.60 10.68 5.20
C GLU A 61 1.18 9.27 4.75
N ASN A 62 0.78 9.12 3.49
CA ASN A 62 0.36 7.84 2.94
C ASN A 62 1.52 6.85 2.82
N GLU A 63 2.68 7.30 2.32
CA GLU A 63 3.87 6.46 2.18
C GLU A 63 4.43 6.08 3.56
N LEU A 64 4.40 7.01 4.52
CA LEU A 64 4.74 6.73 5.92
C LEU A 64 3.81 5.66 6.51
N ARG A 65 2.50 5.72 6.26
CA ARG A 65 1.56 4.69 6.70
C ARG A 65 1.76 3.34 6.03
N LEU A 66 2.09 3.34 4.74
CA LEU A 66 2.47 2.11 4.05
C LEU A 66 3.73 1.52 4.68
N MET A 67 4.71 2.34 5.06
CA MET A 67 5.89 1.90 5.82
C MET A 67 5.55 1.39 7.22
N ASP A 68 4.57 1.99 7.91
CA ASP A 68 4.10 1.49 9.21
C ASP A 68 3.45 0.10 9.05
N MET A 69 2.56 -0.07 8.05
CA MET A 69 1.96 -1.36 7.74
C MET A 69 3.01 -2.42 7.37
N PHE A 70 4.04 -2.02 6.63
CA PHE A 70 5.19 -2.86 6.32
C PHE A 70 5.91 -3.31 7.61
N GLY A 71 6.18 -2.36 8.52
CA GLY A 71 6.82 -2.62 9.81
C GLY A 71 6.00 -3.53 10.72
N GLU A 72 4.67 -3.33 10.78
CA GLU A 72 3.75 -4.18 11.52
C GLU A 72 3.81 -5.64 11.03
N ILE A 73 3.73 -5.87 9.70
CA ILE A 73 3.83 -7.23 9.14
C ILE A 73 5.21 -7.84 9.44
N LEU A 74 6.27 -7.06 9.27
CA LEU A 74 7.64 -7.50 9.54
C LEU A 74 7.83 -7.88 11.01
N SER A 75 7.28 -7.10 11.96
CA SER A 75 7.36 -7.38 13.40
C SER A 75 6.70 -8.71 13.79
N GLY A 76 5.78 -9.20 12.96
CA GLY A 76 5.12 -10.49 13.16
C GLY A 76 5.90 -11.70 12.62
N ILE A 77 7.02 -11.49 11.91
CA ILE A 77 7.88 -12.54 11.37
C ILE A 77 8.87 -12.98 12.44
N GLN A 78 9.01 -14.29 12.67
CA GLN A 78 9.92 -14.82 13.68
C GLN A 78 11.38 -14.78 13.17
N PRO A 79 12.39 -14.65 14.05
CA PRO A 79 13.79 -14.64 13.62
C PRO A 79 14.18 -15.88 12.80
N GLY A 80 13.74 -17.08 13.22
CA GLY A 80 14.01 -18.33 12.49
C GLY A 80 13.34 -18.39 11.11
N ASP A 81 12.26 -17.63 10.90
CA ASP A 81 11.73 -17.47 9.56
C ASP A 81 12.75 -16.74 8.69
N MET A 82 13.52 -15.76 9.15
CA MET A 82 14.41 -14.98 8.28
C MET A 82 15.56 -15.79 7.64
N GLU A 83 15.85 -16.99 8.16
CA GLU A 83 16.95 -17.86 7.70
C GLU A 83 16.61 -18.70 6.46
N ALA A 84 15.32 -18.95 6.19
CA ALA A 84 14.91 -19.79 5.06
C ALA A 84 15.19 -19.12 3.69
N LYS A 85 15.88 -19.87 2.83
CA LYS A 85 16.48 -19.37 1.58
C LYS A 85 15.45 -18.97 0.52
N ASP A 86 14.45 -19.82 0.29
CA ASP A 86 13.47 -19.63 -0.79
C ASP A 86 12.05 -19.41 -0.25
N LEU A 87 11.27 -18.60 -0.95
CA LEU A 87 9.84 -18.44 -0.73
C LEU A 87 9.05 -19.53 -1.47
N LYS A 88 8.05 -20.11 -0.78
CA LYS A 88 7.09 -21.04 -1.38
C LYS A 88 6.02 -20.28 -2.17
N PRO A 89 5.29 -20.94 -3.11
CA PRO A 89 4.29 -20.29 -3.96
C PRO A 89 3.22 -19.46 -3.21
N ALA A 90 2.95 -19.74 -1.94
CA ALA A 90 2.05 -18.95 -1.10
C ALA A 90 2.43 -17.46 -1.00
N PHE A 91 3.68 -17.08 -1.28
CA PHE A 91 4.06 -15.66 -1.37
C PHE A 91 3.34 -14.92 -2.51
N LEU A 92 3.04 -15.61 -3.62
CA LEU A 92 2.29 -15.03 -4.73
C LEU A 92 0.89 -14.61 -4.28
N GLN A 93 0.23 -15.46 -3.49
CA GLN A 93 -1.08 -15.14 -2.93
C GLN A 93 -1.01 -13.87 -2.08
N GLY A 94 -0.06 -13.81 -1.14
CA GLY A 94 0.13 -12.63 -0.29
C GLY A 94 0.46 -11.36 -1.08
N PHE A 95 1.26 -11.49 -2.13
CA PHE A 95 1.62 -10.40 -3.03
C PHE A 95 0.40 -9.86 -3.78
N TYR A 96 -0.27 -10.71 -4.56
CA TYR A 96 -1.37 -10.25 -5.41
C TYR A 96 -2.59 -9.79 -4.61
N SER A 97 -2.92 -10.45 -3.49
CA SER A 97 -4.04 -10.00 -2.66
C SER A 97 -3.77 -8.64 -2.02
N GLN A 98 -2.54 -8.41 -1.54
CA GLN A 98 -2.17 -7.14 -0.93
C GLN A 98 -2.03 -6.05 -1.99
N GLN A 99 -1.47 -6.36 -3.17
CA GLN A 99 -1.33 -5.40 -4.25
C GLN A 99 -2.70 -4.97 -4.80
N ASP A 100 -3.61 -5.91 -5.02
CA ASP A 100 -4.97 -5.60 -5.46
C ASP A 100 -5.70 -4.70 -4.44
N ALA A 101 -5.60 -5.05 -3.16
CA ALA A 101 -6.15 -4.23 -2.07
C ALA A 101 -5.53 -2.82 -2.00
N LEU A 102 -4.29 -2.62 -2.47
CA LEU A 102 -3.59 -1.34 -2.44
C LEU A 102 -3.64 -0.56 -3.77
N LYS A 103 -4.09 -1.17 -4.87
CA LYS A 103 -3.93 -0.64 -6.24
C LYS A 103 -4.65 0.69 -6.44
N ASN A 104 -5.87 0.80 -5.92
CA ASN A 104 -6.75 1.94 -6.13
C ASN A 104 -7.25 2.49 -4.80
N ILE A 105 -6.41 2.51 -3.78
CA ILE A 105 -6.81 3.06 -2.48
C ILE A 105 -6.07 4.34 -2.17
N MET A 106 -6.74 5.20 -1.43
CA MET A 106 -6.22 6.41 -0.82
C MET A 106 -6.40 6.36 0.70
N GLY A 107 -5.52 7.05 1.42
CA GLY A 107 -5.68 7.25 2.86
C GLY A 107 -6.89 8.12 3.18
N THR A 108 -7.32 8.12 4.44
CA THR A 108 -8.45 8.96 4.87
C THR A 108 -8.17 10.45 4.74
N ASP A 109 -6.91 10.87 4.82
CA ASP A 109 -6.49 12.27 4.73
C ASP A 109 -6.44 12.72 3.27
N GLU A 110 -5.94 11.87 2.38
CA GLU A 110 -6.03 12.10 0.93
C GLU A 110 -7.48 12.15 0.45
N ALA A 111 -8.34 11.26 0.96
CA ALA A 111 -9.78 11.31 0.68
C ALA A 111 -10.42 12.59 1.24
N ALA A 112 -9.98 13.04 2.41
CA ALA A 112 -10.47 14.24 3.07
C ALA A 112 -10.09 15.49 2.27
N GLU A 113 -8.85 15.60 1.83
CA GLU A 113 -8.36 16.67 0.95
C GLU A 113 -9.12 16.66 -0.39
N LEU A 114 -9.20 15.49 -1.04
CA LEU A 114 -9.85 15.34 -2.34
C LEU A 114 -11.34 15.70 -2.32
N TRP A 115 -12.04 15.39 -1.22
CA TRP A 115 -13.49 15.55 -1.12
C TRP A 115 -13.93 16.74 -0.25
N GLY A 116 -13.00 17.53 0.27
CA GLY A 116 -13.30 18.68 1.13
C GLY A 116 -13.90 18.30 2.48
N TYR A 117 -13.42 17.22 3.09
CA TYR A 117 -13.84 16.74 4.41
C TYR A 117 -12.70 16.78 5.42
N THR A 118 -13.00 16.43 6.67
CA THR A 118 -11.96 16.08 7.65
C THR A 118 -11.65 14.58 7.61
N PRO A 119 -10.43 14.14 7.93
CA PRO A 119 -10.08 12.72 7.97
C PRO A 119 -10.99 11.90 8.90
N ASP A 120 -11.39 12.48 10.04
CA ASP A 120 -12.31 11.82 10.96
C ASP A 120 -13.73 11.68 10.39
N HIS A 121 -14.17 12.63 9.56
CA HIS A 121 -15.41 12.48 8.81
C HIS A 121 -15.33 11.31 7.83
N ILE A 122 -14.21 11.16 7.11
CA ILE A 122 -13.97 10.01 6.22
C ILE A 122 -14.00 8.69 7.02
N LYS A 123 -13.27 8.61 8.14
CA LYS A 123 -13.28 7.41 9.01
C LYS A 123 -14.69 7.07 9.50
N ARG A 124 -15.50 8.08 9.83
CA ARG A 124 -16.91 7.88 10.22
C ARG A 124 -17.73 7.30 9.06
N LEU A 125 -17.59 7.86 7.85
CA LEU A 125 -18.25 7.34 6.64
C LEU A 125 -17.87 5.88 6.35
N CYS A 126 -16.62 5.52 6.59
CA CYS A 126 -16.16 4.14 6.51
C CYS A 126 -16.82 3.19 7.51
N ARG A 127 -16.86 3.59 8.79
CA ARG A 127 -17.54 2.80 9.84
C ARG A 127 -19.03 2.64 9.56
N GLU A 128 -19.66 3.66 8.98
CA GLU A 128 -21.07 3.66 8.60
C GLU A 128 -21.36 2.91 7.28
N GLY A 129 -20.34 2.43 6.56
CA GLY A 129 -20.50 1.75 5.27
C GLY A 129 -20.99 2.64 4.14
N LYS A 130 -20.85 3.97 4.26
CA LYS A 130 -21.35 4.96 3.29
C LYS A 130 -20.43 5.19 2.11
N ILE A 131 -19.18 4.75 2.21
CA ILE A 131 -18.18 4.79 1.14
C ILE A 131 -17.49 3.43 1.05
N LYS A 132 -17.03 3.07 -0.14
CA LYS A 132 -16.23 1.87 -0.38
C LYS A 132 -14.88 2.04 0.30
N CYS A 133 -14.66 1.33 1.38
CA CYS A 133 -13.36 1.28 2.03
C CYS A 133 -13.13 -0.06 2.70
N VAL A 134 -11.87 -0.39 2.89
CA VAL A 134 -11.43 -1.61 3.55
C VAL A 134 -10.51 -1.26 4.71
N MET A 135 -10.53 -2.10 5.73
CA MET A 135 -9.59 -1.99 6.85
C MET A 135 -8.41 -2.93 6.57
N ILE A 136 -7.20 -2.37 6.50
CA ILE A 136 -5.97 -3.14 6.34
C ILE A 136 -5.11 -2.92 7.59
N GLY A 137 -4.95 -3.99 8.38
CA GLY A 137 -4.35 -3.87 9.71
C GLY A 137 -5.25 -3.03 10.61
N LYS A 138 -4.75 -1.87 11.03
CA LYS A 138 -5.50 -0.88 11.83
C LYS A 138 -5.93 0.35 11.02
N THR A 139 -5.68 0.36 9.72
CA THR A 139 -5.82 1.54 8.87
C THR A 139 -7.03 1.42 7.96
N TRP A 140 -7.85 2.47 7.91
CA TRP A 140 -8.90 2.63 6.91
C TRP A 140 -8.30 3.14 5.61
N VAL A 141 -8.66 2.49 4.51
CA VAL A 141 -8.26 2.91 3.17
C VAL A 141 -9.48 2.94 2.26
N VAL A 142 -9.58 4.00 1.48
CA VAL A 142 -10.77 4.36 0.70
C VAL A 142 -10.50 4.06 -0.76
N ASP A 143 -11.47 3.45 -1.47
CA ASP A 143 -11.38 3.29 -2.92
C ASP A 143 -11.30 4.67 -3.59
N ARG A 144 -10.17 4.95 -4.23
CA ARG A 144 -9.85 6.21 -4.90
C ARG A 144 -10.75 6.48 -6.12
N ASN A 145 -11.26 5.42 -6.74
CA ASN A 145 -12.04 5.53 -7.97
C ASN A 145 -13.54 5.79 -7.72
N GLN A 146 -13.98 5.78 -6.46
CA GLN A 146 -15.36 6.09 -6.13
C GLN A 146 -15.60 7.61 -6.09
N PRO A 147 -16.82 8.07 -6.39
CA PRO A 147 -17.16 9.48 -6.23
C PRO A 147 -17.24 9.88 -4.76
N SER A 148 -17.04 11.17 -4.47
CA SER A 148 -17.34 11.72 -3.14
C SER A 148 -18.78 11.40 -2.76
N PRO A 149 -19.08 11.06 -1.48
CA PRO A 149 -20.44 10.79 -1.03
C PRO A 149 -21.38 12.00 -1.14
N ARG A 150 -20.88 13.22 -1.34
CA ARG A 150 -21.70 14.41 -1.69
C ARG A 150 -22.06 14.47 -3.20
N GLY A 151 -21.36 13.72 -4.04
CA GLY A 151 -21.30 13.89 -5.50
C GLY A 151 -21.98 12.81 -6.33
N ALA A 152 -22.90 12.01 -5.78
CA ALA A 152 -23.83 11.22 -6.61
C ALA A 152 -24.97 12.08 -7.21
N GLY A 153 -24.97 13.40 -7.00
CA GLY A 153 -26.08 14.28 -7.39
C GLY A 153 -25.74 15.72 -7.74
N ASN A 154 -24.50 16.09 -8.07
CA ASN A 154 -24.21 17.39 -8.69
C ASN A 154 -22.89 17.31 -9.49
N GLN A 155 -23.00 17.01 -10.78
CA GLN A 155 -22.03 17.48 -11.77
C GLN A 155 -22.12 19.00 -11.78
N VAL A 156 -21.10 19.69 -11.29
CA VAL A 156 -20.94 21.10 -11.64
C VAL A 156 -20.53 21.09 -13.11
N SER A 157 -21.45 21.48 -14.00
CA SER A 157 -21.13 21.76 -15.38
C SER A 157 -20.08 22.88 -15.40
N TYR A 158 -18.93 22.62 -16.01
CA TYR A 158 -18.15 23.73 -16.54
C TYR A 158 -18.91 24.21 -17.78
N ASP A 159 -19.83 25.14 -17.55
CA ASP A 159 -20.35 25.96 -18.64
C ASP A 159 -19.19 26.81 -19.14
N ASN A 160 -18.66 26.42 -20.29
CA ASN A 160 -17.76 27.23 -21.07
C ASN A 160 -18.52 28.49 -21.53
N ASN A 161 -18.02 29.65 -21.14
CA ASN A 161 -18.28 30.91 -21.81
C ASN A 161 -16.95 31.49 -22.29
#